data_AF-A0A090QAD4-F1
#
_entry.id   AF-A0A090QAD4-F1
#
_cell.length_a   1.000
_cell.length_b   1.000
_cell.length_c   1.000
_cell.angle_alpha   90.00
_cell.angle_beta   90.00
_cell.angle_gamma   90.00
#
_symmetry.space_group_name_H-M   'P 1'
#
loop_
_entity.id
_entity.type
_entity.pdbx_description
1 polymer ?
#
loop_
_entity_poly.entity_id
_entity_poly.type
_entity_poly.pdbx_seq_one_letter_code
_entity_poly.pdbx_strand_id
1 'polypeptide(L)'
;MTGPIFKGNMDEIGTENVTVPSAFYKILYKQDKNGNEKILAFLMPHKASSKPIYDYVTSVDEIEKQTGIDFFSQIPDHVENELEASNSSKGW
;
A
#
# COMPACT_ATOMS: atom_id res chain seq x y z
N MET A 1 -1.45 4.65 -6.42
CA MET A 1 -2.01 5.29 -5.21
C MET A 1 -0.93 5.46 -4.15
N THR A 2 -1.04 6.46 -3.26
CA THR A 2 -0.11 6.65 -2.13
C THR A 2 -0.85 7.31 -0.96
N GLY A 3 -0.49 7.00 0.28
CA GLY A 3 -1.10 7.63 1.43
C GLY A 3 -0.47 7.24 2.77
N PRO A 4 -0.88 7.94 3.85
CA PRO A 4 -0.52 7.60 5.22
C PRO A 4 -1.41 6.48 5.78
N ILE A 5 -0.93 5.82 6.83
CA ILE A 5 -1.71 4.95 7.72
C ILE A 5 -1.63 5.52 9.14
N PHE A 6 -2.80 5.63 9.76
CA PHE A 6 -3.00 6.16 11.10
C PHE A 6 -3.50 5.03 12.01
N LYS A 7 -2.57 4.25 12.58
CA LYS A 7 -2.89 3.19 13.56
C LYS A 7 -1.93 3.18 14.73
N GLY A 8 -2.47 2.89 15.92
CA GLY A 8 -1.72 2.78 17.16
C GLY A 8 -1.59 4.13 17.88
N ASN A 9 -0.58 4.24 18.74
CA ASN A 9 -0.24 5.51 19.38
C ASN A 9 0.43 6.41 18.35
N MET A 10 -0.15 7.58 18.11
CA MET A 10 0.32 8.55 17.13
C MET A 10 0.76 9.81 17.87
N ASP A 11 1.95 10.28 17.54
CA ASP A 11 2.43 11.56 18.00
C ASP A 11 1.74 12.69 17.21
N GLU A 12 1.75 13.88 17.78
CA GLU A 12 1.26 15.10 17.14
C GLU A 12 2.37 16.17 17.14
N ILE A 13 2.38 17.02 16.12
CA ILE A 13 3.37 18.11 15.99
C ILE A 13 2.70 19.48 15.83
N GLY A 14 3.36 20.50 16.38
CA GLY A 14 2.93 21.89 16.30
C GLY A 14 1.75 22.25 17.20
N THR A 15 1.37 23.52 17.24
CA THR A 15 0.20 24.01 17.98
C THR A 15 -1.12 23.52 17.39
N GLU A 16 -1.10 23.15 16.11
CA GLU A 16 -2.26 22.66 15.36
C GLU A 16 -2.51 21.16 15.57
N ASN A 17 -1.69 20.48 16.39
CA ASN A 17 -1.81 19.05 16.70
C ASN A 17 -1.88 18.17 15.44
N VAL A 18 -0.97 18.39 14.49
CA VAL A 18 -0.94 17.61 13.25
C VAL A 18 -0.49 16.19 13.56
N THR A 19 -1.38 15.21 13.34
CA THR A 19 -1.10 13.79 13.59
C THR A 19 0.00 13.25 12.68
N VAL A 20 0.99 12.59 13.27
CA VAL A 20 2.08 11.93 12.56
C VAL A 20 1.65 10.51 12.16
N PRO A 21 1.67 10.14 10.87
CA PRO A 21 1.34 8.78 10.41
C PRO A 21 2.27 7.73 11.03
N SER A 22 1.76 6.52 11.29
CA SER A 22 2.57 5.40 11.77
C SER A 22 3.22 4.59 10.63
N ALA A 23 2.66 4.68 9.42
CA ALA A 23 3.22 4.10 8.21
C ALA A 23 2.77 4.87 6.96
N PHE A 24 3.40 4.57 5.83
CA PHE A 24 2.98 5.02 4.51
C PHE A 24 2.85 3.83 3.57
N TYR A 25 1.94 3.93 2.61
CA TYR A 25 1.81 2.95 1.55
C TYR A 25 2.02 3.57 0.16
N LYS A 26 2.46 2.72 -0.76
CA LYS A 26 2.50 3.00 -2.20
C LYS A 26 1.95 1.79 -2.94
N ILE A 27 0.92 1.99 -3.74
CA ILE A 27 0.36 0.94 -4.61
C ILE A 27 0.58 1.35 -6.06
N LEU A 28 1.17 0.46 -6.82
CA LEU A 28 1.44 0.60 -8.23
C LEU A 28 0.63 -0.43 -8.99
N TYR A 29 0.00 -0.01 -10.07
CA TYR A 29 -0.70 -0.87 -11.01
C TYR A 29 -0.07 -0.67 -12.39
N LYS A 30 0.11 -1.76 -13.12
CA LYS A 30 0.53 -1.72 -14.52
C LYS A 30 -0.26 -2.74 -15.34
N GLN A 31 -0.50 -2.40 -16.59
CA GLN A 31 -0.98 -3.32 -17.61
C GLN A 31 0.06 -3.37 -18.74
N ASP A 32 0.46 -4.57 -19.15
CA ASP A 32 1.36 -4.73 -20.28
C ASP A 32 0.63 -4.70 -21.63
N LYS A 33 1.38 -4.75 -22.74
CA LYS A 33 0.81 -4.70 -24.10
C LYS A 33 -0.06 -5.91 -24.46
N ASN A 34 0.07 -7.02 -23.73
CA ASN A 34 -0.71 -8.23 -23.93
C ASN A 34 -1.98 -8.25 -23.05
N GLY A 35 -2.21 -7.18 -22.28
CA GLY A 35 -3.35 -7.08 -21.36
C GLY A 35 -3.09 -7.70 -19.99
N ASN A 36 -1.88 -8.16 -19.67
CA ASN A 36 -1.60 -8.70 -18.35
C ASN A 36 -1.51 -7.57 -17.33
N GLU A 37 -2.36 -7.63 -16.31
CA GLU A 37 -2.40 -6.69 -15.20
C GLU A 37 -1.50 -7.17 -14.06
N LYS A 38 -0.84 -6.24 -13.39
CA LYS A 38 -0.06 -6.51 -12.18
C LYS A 38 -0.19 -5.37 -11.19
N ILE A 39 -0.18 -5.73 -9.91
CA ILE A 39 -0.08 -4.81 -8.80
C ILE A 39 1.22 -5.08 -8.02
N LEU A 40 1.84 -4.00 -7.55
CA LEU A 40 2.90 -4.04 -6.54
C LEU A 40 2.59 -3.00 -5.47
N ALA A 41 2.55 -3.47 -4.24
CA ALA A 41 2.27 -2.64 -3.09
C ALA A 41 3.44 -2.65 -2.10
N PHE A 42 3.66 -1.50 -1.48
CA PHE A 42 4.64 -1.29 -0.42
C PHE A 42 3.95 -0.73 0.81
N LEU A 43 4.34 -1.23 1.98
CA LEU A 43 3.92 -0.73 3.29
C LEU A 43 5.14 -0.48 4.17
N MET A 44 5.42 0.80 4.43
CA MET A 44 6.64 1.26 5.08
C MET A 44 6.33 1.91 6.43
N PRO A 45 6.84 1.39 7.56
CA PRO A 45 6.73 2.05 8.86
C PRO A 45 7.40 3.43 8.83
N HIS A 46 6.80 4.43 9.48
CA HIS A 46 7.33 5.79 9.55
C HIS A 46 8.50 5.90 10.53
N LYS A 47 9.65 5.33 10.14
CA LYS A 47 10.90 5.37 10.88
C LYS A 47 12.09 5.30 9.94
N ALA A 48 13.25 5.79 10.39
CA ALA A 48 14.49 5.68 9.64
C ALA A 48 14.78 4.20 9.31
N SER A 49 15.20 3.94 8.07
CA SER A 49 15.56 2.60 7.61
C SER A 49 16.64 2.66 6.54
N SER A 50 17.53 1.67 6.58
CA SER A 50 18.50 1.35 5.53
C SER A 50 18.16 0.06 4.79
N LYS A 51 17.00 -0.55 5.06
CA LYS A 51 16.58 -1.79 4.40
C LYS A 51 16.25 -1.55 2.92
N PRO A 52 16.48 -2.55 2.05
CA PRO A 52 16.02 -2.50 0.67
C PRO A 52 14.51 -2.25 0.58
N ILE A 53 14.07 -1.51 -0.44
CA ILE A 53 12.64 -1.19 -0.61
C ILE A 53 11.76 -2.44 -0.78
N TYR A 54 12.33 -3.52 -1.34
CA TYR A 54 11.61 -4.78 -1.56
C TYR A 54 11.30 -5.54 -0.27
N ASP A 55 11.93 -5.21 0.85
CA ASP A 55 11.58 -5.77 2.16
C ASP A 55 10.22 -5.27 2.67
N TYR A 56 9.67 -4.23 2.02
CA TYR A 56 8.39 -3.62 2.36
C TYR A 56 7.25 -4.03 1.43
N VAL A 57 7.49 -5.00 0.53
CA VAL A 57 6.44 -5.49 -0.35
C VAL A 57 5.34 -6.17 0.48
N THR A 58 4.10 -5.84 0.15
CA THR A 58 2.90 -6.41 0.78
C THR A 58 1.79 -6.55 -0.26
N SER A 59 0.63 -7.07 0.14
CA SER A 59 -0.59 -7.11 -0.68
C SER A 59 -1.38 -5.81 -0.56
N VAL A 60 -2.25 -5.53 -1.53
CA VAL A 60 -3.21 -4.43 -1.38
C VAL A 60 -4.21 -4.76 -0.28
N ASP A 61 -4.66 -6.02 -0.16
CA ASP A 61 -5.53 -6.49 0.93
C ASP A 61 -5.04 -6.06 2.32
N GLU A 62 -3.72 -6.13 2.56
CA GLU A 62 -3.16 -5.72 3.85
C GLU A 62 -3.27 -4.20 4.02
N ILE A 63 -3.06 -3.41 2.97
CA ILE A 63 -3.23 -1.95 3.03
C ILE A 63 -4.70 -1.58 3.23
N GLU A 64 -5.63 -2.26 2.57
CA GLU A 64 -7.07 -2.04 2.77
C GLU A 64 -7.49 -2.31 4.20
N LYS A 65 -7.02 -3.42 4.78
CA LYS A 65 -7.24 -3.74 6.20
C LYS A 65 -6.66 -2.68 7.14
N GLN A 66 -5.62 -1.96 6.72
CA GLN A 66 -5.02 -0.88 7.50
C GLN A 66 -5.72 0.48 7.31
N THR A 67 -6.33 0.71 6.16
CA THR A 67 -6.88 2.02 5.76
C THR A 67 -8.41 2.09 5.77
N GLY A 68 -9.09 0.95 5.64
CA GLY A 68 -10.54 0.86 5.40
C GLY A 68 -10.95 1.34 4.01
N ILE A 69 -9.99 1.51 3.09
CA ILE A 69 -10.23 1.93 1.71
C ILE A 69 -10.26 0.68 0.84
N ASP A 70 -11.27 0.62 -0.02
CA ASP A 70 -11.40 -0.31 -1.12
C ASP A 70 -10.72 0.31 -2.37
N PHE A 71 -9.50 -0.13 -2.64
CA PHE A 71 -8.72 0.32 -3.79
C PHE A 71 -9.17 -0.43 -5.03
N PHE A 72 -9.08 0.24 -6.18
CA PHE A 72 -9.42 -0.36 -7.47
C PHE A 72 -10.84 -0.96 -7.61
N SER A 73 -11.78 -0.69 -6.69
CA SER A 73 -13.24 -0.99 -6.72
C SER A 73 -14.02 -0.76 -8.03
N GLN A 74 -13.39 -0.21 -9.07
CA GLN A 74 -13.93 -0.14 -10.43
C GLN A 74 -13.56 -1.38 -11.28
N ILE A 75 -12.66 -2.23 -10.81
CA ILE A 75 -12.26 -3.50 -11.42
C ILE A 75 -13.27 -4.57 -10.98
N PRO A 76 -13.67 -5.54 -11.84
CA PRO A 76 -14.54 -6.62 -11.42
C PRO A 76 -13.95 -7.42 -10.24
N ASP A 77 -14.75 -7.67 -9.20
CA ASP A 77 -14.30 -8.26 -7.92
C ASP A 77 -13.39 -9.48 -8.10
N HIS A 78 -13.71 -10.39 -9.02
CA HIS A 78 -12.91 -11.60 -9.21
C HIS A 78 -11.47 -11.29 -9.72
N VAL A 79 -11.31 -10.27 -10.57
CA VAL A 79 -10.00 -9.84 -11.07
C VAL A 79 -9.26 -9.06 -10.00
N GLU A 80 -9.98 -8.15 -9.33
CA GLU A 80 -9.46 -7.35 -8.22
C GLU A 80 -8.90 -8.25 -7.11
N ASN A 81 -9.69 -9.19 -6.58
CA ASN A 81 -9.28 -10.11 -5.52
C ASN A 81 -8.03 -10.92 -5.91
N GLU A 82 -7.85 -11.28 -7.18
CA GLU A 82 -6.65 -11.97 -7.66
C GLU A 82 -5.43 -11.05 -7.70
N LEU A 83 -5.59 -9.81 -8.16
CA LEU A 83 -4.51 -8.83 -8.28
C LEU A 83 -4.04 -8.33 -6.91
N GLU A 84 -4.98 -8.07 -6.00
CA GLU A 84 -4.73 -7.42 -4.72
C GLU A 84 -4.09 -8.34 -3.69
N ALA A 85 -4.36 -9.64 -3.77
CA ALA A 85 -3.75 -10.67 -2.92
C ALA A 85 -2.24 -10.86 -3.17
N SER A 86 -1.70 -10.36 -4.30
CA SER A 86 -0.29 -10.51 -4.64
C SER A 86 0.62 -9.71 -3.69
N ASN A 87 1.56 -10.41 -3.06
CA ASN A 87 2.59 -9.83 -2.19
C ASN A 87 4.02 -10.03 -2.74
N SER A 88 4.16 -10.20 -4.05
CA SER A 88 5.45 -10.48 -4.70
C SER A 88 5.84 -9.40 -5.70
N SER A 89 7.10 -8.99 -5.67
CA SER A 89 7.70 -8.13 -6.70
C SER A 89 8.16 -8.90 -7.95
N LYS A 90 7.90 -10.22 -8.03
CA LYS A 90 8.40 -11.05 -9.11
C LYS A 90 7.78 -10.64 -10.45
N GLY A 91 8.64 -10.28 -11.41
CA GLY A 91 8.20 -9.84 -12.74
C GLY A 91 7.49 -8.49 -12.74
N TRP A 92 7.70 -7.71 -11.66
CA TRP A 92 7.44 -6.28 -11.67
C TRP A 92 8.41 -5.55 -12.58
#